data_AF-D8K5Z0-F1
#
_entry.id   AF-D8K5Z0-F1
#
_cell.length_a   1.000
_cell.length_b   1.000
_cell.length_c   1.000
_cell.angle_alpha   90.00
_cell.angle_beta   90.00
_cell.angle_gamma   90.00
#
_symmetry.space_group_name_H-M   'P 1'
#
loop_
_entity.id
_entity.type
_entity.pdbx_description
1 polymer ?
#
loop_
_entity_poly.entity_id
_entity_poly.type
_entity_poly.pdbx_seq_one_letter_code
_entity_poly.pdbx_strand_id
1 'polypeptide(L)'
;MSTSIDFAALRFRYEQLANGPRAELRRVRSPEGLASIPGFYRLLPGQRASEKWLRVAFCLPWLKHAHEALPLGAQLAKHRIHEQRLFQVIRSTSPNDLLQLRRLLQQVEPTVNWQRFGWQLYFWRPEDKRRLLEEFYLVHSGESAA
;
A
#
# COMPACT_ATOMS: atom_id res chain seq x y z
N MET A 1 9.86 -1.48 25.35
CA MET A 1 9.54 -2.64 24.50
C MET A 1 9.29 -2.13 23.09
N SER A 2 10.16 -2.45 22.13
CA SER A 2 9.91 -2.12 20.72
C SER A 2 8.86 -3.09 20.20
N THR A 3 7.59 -2.70 20.22
CA THR A 3 6.52 -3.49 19.62
C THR A 3 6.65 -3.37 18.11
N SER A 4 7.47 -4.24 17.50
CA SER A 4 7.58 -4.31 16.05
C SER A 4 6.23 -4.72 15.47
N ILE A 5 5.66 -3.89 14.60
CA ILE A 5 4.41 -4.20 13.90
C ILE A 5 4.71 -5.28 12.86
N ASP A 6 3.92 -6.37 12.89
CA ASP A 6 3.97 -7.42 11.88
C ASP A 6 2.90 -7.19 10.80
N PHE A 7 3.35 -6.65 9.66
CA PHE A 7 2.48 -6.35 8.53
C PHE A 7 2.23 -7.58 7.65
N ALA A 8 3.13 -8.57 7.65
CA ALA A 8 2.89 -9.83 6.95
C ALA A 8 1.74 -10.60 7.61
N ALA A 9 1.73 -10.68 8.94
CA ALA A 9 0.63 -11.25 9.71
C ALA A 9 -0.69 -10.48 9.51
N LEU A 10 -0.64 -9.14 9.39
CA LEU A 10 -1.81 -8.34 9.04
C LEU A 10 -2.38 -8.73 7.67
N ARG A 11 -1.51 -8.91 6.66
CA ARG A 11 -1.94 -9.35 5.33
C ARG A 11 -2.56 -10.74 5.36
N PHE A 12 -1.99 -11.67 6.12
CA PHE A 12 -2.57 -13.00 6.30
C PHE A 12 -3.95 -12.91 6.98
N ARG A 13 -4.10 -12.08 8.01
CA ARG A 13 -5.40 -11.87 8.68
C ARG A 13 -6.46 -11.33 7.72
N TYR A 14 -6.11 -10.38 6.85
CA TYR A 14 -7.03 -9.90 5.81
C TYR A 14 -7.51 -11.03 4.90
N GLU A 15 -6.62 -11.96 4.56
CA GLU A 15 -6.90 -13.13 3.73
C GLU A 15 -7.91 -14.08 4.38
N GLN A 16 -7.84 -14.22 5.71
CA GLN A 16 -8.73 -15.05 6.53
C GLN A 16 -10.09 -14.40 6.83
N LEU A 17 -10.29 -13.12 6.49
CA LEU A 17 -11.60 -12.48 6.66
C LEU A 17 -12.64 -13.10 5.71
N ALA A 18 -13.87 -13.20 6.19
CA ALA A 18 -15.01 -13.58 5.35
C ALA A 18 -15.21 -12.60 4.17
N ASN A 19 -15.93 -13.04 3.14
CA ASN A 19 -16.18 -12.25 1.93
C ASN A 19 -16.84 -10.90 2.21
N GLY A 20 -17.78 -10.84 3.15
CA GLY A 20 -18.46 -9.60 3.55
C GLY A 20 -17.49 -8.51 4.04
N PRO A 21 -16.76 -8.73 5.14
CA PRO A 21 -15.75 -7.78 5.64
C PRO A 21 -14.70 -7.39 4.59
N ARG A 22 -14.23 -8.34 3.75
CA ARG A 22 -13.30 -8.02 2.65
C ARG A 22 -13.94 -7.08 1.61
N ALA A 23 -15.21 -7.31 1.27
CA ALA A 23 -15.95 -6.46 0.35
C ALA A 23 -16.20 -5.06 0.92
N GLU A 24 -16.51 -4.95 2.23
CA GLU A 24 -16.62 -3.66 2.92
C GLU A 24 -15.31 -2.87 2.77
N LEU A 25 -14.17 -3.46 3.15
CA LEU A 25 -12.84 -2.84 3.06
C LEU A 25 -12.50 -2.38 1.63
N ARG A 26 -12.85 -3.18 0.60
CA ARG A 26 -12.59 -2.87 -0.81
C ARG A 26 -13.43 -1.72 -1.36
N ARG A 27 -14.67 -1.55 -0.87
CA ARG A 27 -15.67 -0.61 -1.42
C ARG A 27 -15.54 0.81 -0.87
N VAL A 28 -14.85 0.99 0.25
CA VAL A 28 -14.64 2.30 0.87
C VAL A 28 -14.00 3.26 -0.14
N ARG A 29 -14.46 4.52 -0.19
CA ARG A 29 -14.00 5.49 -1.20
C ARG A 29 -12.77 6.28 -0.78
N SER A 30 -12.56 6.51 0.51
CA SER A 30 -11.41 7.23 1.08
C SER A 30 -10.89 6.55 2.36
N PRO A 31 -9.63 6.78 2.78
CA PRO A 31 -9.09 6.17 3.99
C PRO A 31 -9.96 6.38 5.23
N GLU A 32 -10.54 7.57 5.40
CA GLU A 32 -11.36 7.95 6.56
C GLU A 32 -12.63 7.11 6.67
N GLY A 33 -13.22 6.71 5.53
CA GLY A 33 -14.41 5.87 5.51
C GLY A 33 -14.20 4.48 6.15
N LEU A 34 -12.95 4.02 6.30
CA LEU A 34 -12.65 2.77 7.00
C LEU A 34 -12.97 2.86 8.49
N ALA A 35 -12.90 4.06 9.09
CA ALA A 35 -13.19 4.27 10.51
C ALA A 35 -14.65 3.96 10.89
N SER A 36 -15.55 3.96 9.91
CA SER A 36 -17.00 3.79 10.08
C SER A 36 -17.50 2.39 9.70
N ILE A 37 -16.62 1.45 9.33
CA ILE A 37 -17.02 0.10 8.95
C ILE A 37 -16.55 -0.96 9.96
N PRO A 38 -17.39 -1.96 10.30
CA PRO A 38 -16.97 -3.06 11.16
C PRO A 38 -15.78 -3.86 10.61
N GLY A 39 -15.66 -3.99 9.28
CA GLY A 39 -14.53 -4.67 8.63
C GLY A 39 -13.16 -4.16 9.07
N PHE A 40 -13.00 -2.87 9.35
CA PHE A 40 -11.73 -2.30 9.83
C PHE A 40 -11.37 -2.81 11.23
N TYR A 41 -12.31 -2.77 12.17
CA TYR A 41 -12.08 -3.21 13.54
C TYR A 41 -11.92 -4.73 13.68
N ARG A 42 -12.53 -5.50 12.75
CA ARG A 42 -12.28 -6.95 12.63
C ARG A 42 -10.88 -7.24 12.08
N LEU A 43 -10.40 -6.44 11.14
CA LEU A 43 -9.05 -6.56 10.58
C LEU A 43 -7.96 -6.16 11.60
N LEU A 44 -8.22 -5.13 12.40
CA LEU A 44 -7.27 -4.58 13.38
C LEU A 44 -7.89 -4.54 14.79
N PRO A 45 -8.09 -5.71 15.45
CA PRO A 45 -8.66 -5.75 16.79
C PRO A 45 -7.85 -4.92 17.80
N GLY A 46 -8.55 -4.12 18.61
CA GLY A 46 -7.94 -3.29 19.65
C GLY A 46 -7.21 -2.04 19.13
N GLN A 47 -7.13 -1.84 17.81
CA GLN A 47 -6.53 -0.63 17.24
C GLN A 47 -7.59 0.45 17.03
N ARG A 48 -7.22 1.70 17.35
CA ARG A 48 -8.00 2.86 16.95
C ARG A 48 -7.79 3.14 15.47
N ALA A 49 -8.79 3.74 14.83
CA ALA A 49 -8.77 4.23 13.46
C ALA A 49 -7.84 5.46 13.30
N SER A 50 -6.54 5.27 13.57
CA SER A 50 -5.53 6.31 13.36
C SER A 50 -5.18 6.40 11.87
N GLU A 51 -4.75 7.58 11.43
CA GLU A 51 -4.37 7.84 10.03
C GLU A 51 -3.39 6.79 9.47
N LYS A 52 -2.43 6.36 10.29
CA LYS A 52 -1.43 5.34 9.93
C LYS A 52 -2.08 3.99 9.60
N TRP A 53 -3.05 3.57 10.41
CA TRP A 53 -3.77 2.31 10.18
C TRP A 53 -4.75 2.40 9.03
N LEU A 54 -5.41 3.54 8.87
CA LEU A 54 -6.32 3.79 7.74
C LEU A 54 -5.54 3.70 6.41
N ARG A 55 -4.35 4.29 6.32
CA ARG A 55 -3.46 4.17 5.16
C ARG A 55 -3.15 2.73 4.77
N VAL A 56 -2.69 1.95 5.75
CA VAL A 56 -2.34 0.55 5.54
C VAL A 56 -3.56 -0.26 5.10
N ALA A 57 -4.66 -0.17 5.85
CA ALA A 57 -5.89 -0.91 5.56
C ALA A 57 -6.54 -0.51 4.22
N PHE A 58 -6.37 0.74 3.78
CA PHE A 58 -6.91 1.23 2.51
C PHE A 58 -6.22 0.63 1.28
N CYS A 59 -4.91 0.40 1.38
CA CYS A 59 -4.11 -0.18 0.30
C CYS A 59 -4.10 -1.71 0.33
N LEU A 60 -4.25 -2.30 1.51
CA LEU A 60 -4.18 -3.75 1.78
C LEU A 60 -4.91 -4.66 0.76
N PRO A 61 -6.14 -4.34 0.31
CA PRO A 61 -6.90 -5.25 -0.55
C PRO A 61 -6.34 -5.47 -1.95
N TRP A 62 -5.38 -4.65 -2.38
CA TRP A 62 -4.92 -4.56 -3.77
C TRP A 62 -3.49 -5.04 -3.95
N LEU A 63 -2.95 -5.69 -2.92
CA LEU A 63 -1.54 -6.03 -2.79
C LEU A 63 -1.40 -7.47 -2.30
N LYS A 64 -0.63 -8.27 -3.03
CA LYS A 64 -0.26 -9.63 -2.62
C LYS A 64 1.00 -9.60 -1.74
N HIS A 65 1.26 -10.69 -1.03
CA HIS A 65 2.48 -10.84 -0.24
C HIS A 65 3.45 -11.83 -0.89
N ALA A 66 4.72 -11.46 -0.99
CA ALA A 66 5.83 -12.40 -1.09
C ALA A 66 7.06 -11.82 -0.39
N HIS A 67 7.88 -12.67 0.24
CA HIS A 67 9.08 -12.23 0.96
C HIS A 67 10.12 -11.62 0.01
N GLU A 68 10.38 -12.31 -1.11
CA GLU A 68 11.33 -11.93 -2.16
C GLU A 68 10.70 -11.05 -3.26
N ALA A 69 9.64 -10.33 -2.93
CA ALA A 69 8.99 -9.43 -3.87
C ALA A 69 9.88 -8.24 -4.23
N LEU A 70 9.88 -7.86 -5.51
CA LEU A 70 10.47 -6.60 -5.97
C LEU A 70 9.82 -5.41 -5.24
N PRO A 71 10.55 -4.30 -5.04
CA PRO A 71 9.95 -3.08 -4.50
C PRO A 71 8.79 -2.56 -5.36
N LEU A 72 7.90 -1.74 -4.80
CA LEU A 72 6.71 -1.29 -5.53
C LEU A 72 7.11 -0.43 -6.74
N GLY A 73 8.06 0.49 -6.59
CA GLY A 73 8.47 1.38 -7.69
C GLY A 73 8.98 0.60 -8.89
N ALA A 74 9.80 -0.42 -8.63
CA ALA A 74 10.32 -1.36 -9.61
C ALA A 74 9.21 -2.08 -10.40
N GLN A 75 8.16 -2.54 -9.70
CA GLN A 75 7.01 -3.17 -10.35
C GLN A 75 6.21 -2.18 -11.20
N LEU A 76 5.96 -0.97 -10.70
CA LEU A 76 5.25 0.06 -11.48
C LEU A 76 5.99 0.39 -12.79
N ALA A 77 7.32 0.45 -12.74
CA ALA A 77 8.19 0.61 -13.92
C ALA A 77 8.03 -0.55 -14.90
N LYS A 78 8.18 -1.80 -14.43
CA LYS A 78 8.01 -3.01 -15.25
C LYS A 78 6.63 -3.11 -15.91
N HIS A 79 5.59 -2.62 -15.23
CA HIS A 79 4.22 -2.53 -15.75
C HIS A 79 3.96 -1.30 -16.63
N ARG A 80 5.01 -0.54 -17.01
CA ARG A 80 4.96 0.63 -17.90
C ARG A 80 3.97 1.69 -17.44
N ILE A 81 3.87 1.89 -16.13
CA ILE A 81 3.06 2.99 -15.58
C ILE A 81 3.67 4.31 -16.03
N HIS A 82 2.84 5.18 -16.61
CA HIS A 82 3.29 6.49 -17.04
C HIS A 82 3.80 7.31 -15.86
N GLU A 83 5.00 7.90 -16.02
CA GLU A 83 5.72 8.66 -15.00
C GLU A 83 4.85 9.75 -14.34
N GLN A 84 4.06 10.48 -15.13
CA GLN A 84 3.12 11.49 -14.60
C GLN A 84 2.16 10.92 -13.53
N ARG A 85 1.72 9.66 -13.64
CA ARG A 85 0.82 9.05 -12.65
C ARG A 85 1.55 8.76 -11.35
N LEU A 86 2.85 8.43 -11.41
CA LEU A 86 3.67 8.30 -10.22
C LEU A 86 3.88 9.67 -9.55
N PHE A 87 4.14 10.74 -10.34
CA PHE A 87 4.25 12.10 -9.80
C PHE A 87 2.97 12.61 -9.15
N GLN A 88 1.80 12.22 -9.66
CA GLN A 88 0.52 12.51 -9.01
C GLN A 88 0.45 11.92 -7.60
N VAL A 89 1.05 10.75 -7.35
CA VAL A 89 1.12 10.18 -5.98
C VAL A 89 2.11 10.96 -5.12
N ILE A 90 3.33 11.18 -5.62
CA ILE A 90 4.44 11.72 -4.83
C ILE A 90 4.19 13.18 -4.42
N ARG A 91 3.66 14.00 -5.33
CA ARG A 91 3.45 15.43 -5.11
C ARG A 91 2.13 15.74 -4.41
N SER A 92 1.21 14.79 -4.32
CA SER A 92 -0.07 14.98 -3.62
C SER A 92 0.09 14.81 -2.12
N THR A 93 -0.85 15.39 -1.37
CA THR A 93 -1.02 15.23 0.06
C THR A 93 -2.23 14.34 0.37
N SER A 94 -2.33 13.90 1.62
CA SER A 94 -3.48 13.12 2.10
C SER A 94 -4.77 13.91 1.93
N PRO A 95 -5.87 13.27 1.46
CA PRO A 95 -6.00 11.85 1.11
C PRO A 95 -5.69 11.54 -0.38
N ASN A 96 -5.44 12.56 -1.20
CA ASN A 96 -5.33 12.41 -2.65
C ASN A 96 -4.17 11.52 -3.10
N ASP A 97 -3.03 11.60 -2.42
CA ASP A 97 -1.90 10.70 -2.67
C ASP A 97 -2.28 9.21 -2.53
N LEU A 98 -3.04 8.86 -1.50
CA LEU A 98 -3.51 7.49 -1.24
C LEU A 98 -4.59 7.07 -2.23
N LEU A 99 -5.48 7.98 -2.64
CA LEU A 99 -6.46 7.72 -3.69
C LEU A 99 -5.78 7.40 -5.02
N GLN A 100 -4.77 8.19 -5.40
CA GLN A 100 -3.98 7.97 -6.60
C GLN A 100 -3.16 6.68 -6.50
N LEU A 101 -2.51 6.43 -5.36
CA LEU A 101 -1.78 5.19 -5.11
C LEU A 101 -2.70 3.99 -5.28
N ARG A 102 -3.88 3.99 -4.65
CA ARG A 102 -4.84 2.88 -4.78
C ARG A 102 -5.21 2.59 -6.23
N ARG A 103 -5.39 3.62 -7.07
CA ARG A 103 -5.68 3.43 -8.50
C ARG A 103 -4.55 2.71 -9.22
N LEU A 104 -3.29 3.02 -8.88
CA LEU A 104 -2.13 2.30 -9.40
C LEU A 104 -2.11 0.84 -8.92
N LEU A 105 -2.37 0.62 -7.63
CA LEU A 105 -2.41 -0.72 -7.04
C LEU A 105 -3.52 -1.58 -7.65
N GLN A 106 -4.70 -1.00 -7.90
CA GLN A 106 -5.82 -1.68 -8.57
C GLN A 106 -5.50 -2.06 -10.02
N GLN A 107 -4.72 -1.24 -10.72
CA GLN A 107 -4.35 -1.52 -12.10
C GLN A 107 -3.27 -2.61 -12.20
N VAL A 108 -2.30 -2.59 -11.28
CA VAL A 108 -1.11 -3.45 -11.35
C VAL A 108 -1.28 -4.75 -10.55
N GLU A 109 -2.10 -4.72 -9.49
CA GLU A 109 -2.21 -5.76 -8.47
C GLU A 109 -0.85 -6.32 -8.01
N PRO A 110 0.07 -5.46 -7.53
CA PRO A 110 1.46 -5.85 -7.31
C PRO A 110 1.61 -6.82 -6.13
N THR A 111 2.74 -7.53 -6.13
CA THR A 111 3.13 -8.41 -5.03
C THR A 111 4.25 -7.73 -4.25
N VAL A 112 4.09 -7.50 -2.95
CA VAL A 112 5.07 -6.77 -2.13
C VAL A 112 5.52 -7.57 -0.92
N ASN A 113 6.72 -7.25 -0.41
CA ASN A 113 7.10 -7.65 0.93
C ASN A 113 6.34 -6.74 1.89
N TRP A 114 5.29 -7.28 2.52
CA TRP A 114 4.42 -6.51 3.40
C TRP A 114 5.13 -6.01 4.65
N GLN A 115 6.14 -6.73 5.15
CA GLN A 115 6.90 -6.24 6.29
C GLN A 115 7.65 -4.95 5.94
N ARG A 116 8.28 -4.88 4.76
CA ARG A 116 8.94 -3.65 4.29
C ARG A 116 7.94 -2.57 3.87
N PHE A 117 7.01 -2.91 2.99
CA PHE A 117 6.09 -1.93 2.39
C PHE A 117 5.03 -1.45 3.38
N GLY A 118 4.62 -2.28 4.33
CA GLY A 118 3.72 -1.91 5.42
C GLY A 118 4.28 -0.77 6.26
N TRP A 119 5.58 -0.80 6.61
CA TRP A 119 6.24 0.31 7.29
C TRP A 119 6.25 1.59 6.46
N GLN A 120 6.52 1.48 5.15
CA GLN A 120 6.48 2.61 4.23
C GLN A 120 5.08 3.25 4.20
N LEU A 121 4.00 2.46 4.11
CA LEU A 121 2.62 2.94 4.16
C LEU A 121 2.23 3.50 5.54
N TYR A 122 2.71 2.89 6.61
CA TYR A 122 2.39 3.28 7.99
C TYR A 122 2.94 4.65 8.34
N PHE A 123 4.12 5.03 7.82
CA PHE A 123 4.68 6.37 7.99
C PHE A 123 4.31 7.31 6.85
N TRP A 124 4.48 6.88 5.60
CA TRP A 124 4.13 7.60 4.37
C TRP A 124 4.62 9.05 4.33
N ARG A 125 5.86 9.27 4.79
CA ARG A 125 6.50 10.58 4.81
C ARG A 125 7.02 10.96 3.41
N PRO A 126 7.42 12.22 3.19
CA PRO A 126 8.02 12.62 1.90
C PRO A 126 9.19 11.73 1.47
N GLU A 127 10.02 11.25 2.40
CA GLU A 127 11.14 10.34 2.11
C GLU A 127 10.65 8.96 1.66
N ASP A 128 9.56 8.48 2.26
CA ASP A 128 8.92 7.21 1.90
C ASP A 128 8.32 7.29 0.48
N LYS A 129 7.77 8.45 0.08
CA LYS A 129 7.32 8.71 -1.29
C LYS A 129 8.48 8.85 -2.27
N ARG A 130 9.57 9.49 -1.87
CA ARG A 130 10.78 9.62 -2.70
C ARG A 130 11.42 8.27 -2.99
N ARG A 131 11.47 7.37 -2.00
CA ARG A 131 11.95 6.00 -2.20
C ARG A 131 11.17 5.27 -3.31
N LEU A 132 9.85 5.46 -3.38
CA LEU A 132 9.04 4.89 -4.45
C LEU A 132 9.47 5.39 -5.85
N LEU A 133 9.86 6.67 -5.95
CA LEU A 133 10.40 7.26 -7.17
C LEU A 133 11.77 6.68 -7.54
N GLU A 134 12.67 6.62 -6.57
CA GLU A 134 14.01 6.06 -6.76
C GLU A 134 13.92 4.60 -7.25
N GLU A 135 13.09 3.78 -6.59
CA GLU A 135 12.83 2.39 -7.00
C GLU A 135 12.27 2.28 -8.43
N PHE A 136 11.50 3.26 -8.89
CA PHE A 136 10.95 3.28 -10.25
C PHE A 136 12.01 3.53 -11.33
N TYR A 137 12.98 4.41 -11.08
CA TYR A 137 14.04 4.71 -12.05
C TYR A 137 15.23 3.77 -11.98
N LEU A 138 15.60 3.29 -10.79
CA LEU A 138 16.78 2.43 -10.62
C LEU A 138 16.66 1.10 -11.38
N VAL A 139 15.43 0.62 -11.65
CA VAL A 139 15.20 -0.54 -12.52
C VAL A 139 15.49 -0.23 -13.98
N HIS A 140 15.11 0.96 -14.46
CA HIS A 140 15.37 1.38 -15.84
C HIS A 140 16.86 1.54 -16.13
N SER A 141 17.65 1.97 -15.14
CA SER A 141 19.11 2.10 -15.28
C SER A 141 19.83 0.76 -15.45
N GLY A 142 19.21 -0.36 -15.06
CA GLY A 142 19.74 -1.71 -15.28
C GLY A 142 19.41 -2.30 -16.65
N GLU A 143 18.35 -1.83 -17.32
CA GLU A 143 17.92 -2.33 -18.63
C GLU A 143 18.50 -1.54 -19.82
N SER A 144 19.07 -0.34 -19.60
CA SER A 144 19.79 0.42 -20.67
C SER A 144 21.26 0.01 -20.85
N ALA A 145 21.72 -1.04 -20.16
CA ALA A 145 23.09 -1.55 -20.24
C ALA A 145 23.18 -2.98 -20.80
N ALA A 146 22.10 -3.50 -21.40
CA ALA A 146 22.02 -4.80 -22.05
C ALA A 146 21.51 -4.64 -23.49
#